data_AF-A0A9D7MJF2-F1
#
_entry.id   AF-A0A9D7MJF2-F1
#
_cell.length_a   1.000
_cell.length_b   1.000
_cell.length_c   1.000
_cell.angle_alpha   90.00
_cell.angle_beta   90.00
_cell.angle_gamma   90.00
#
_symmetry.space_group_name_H-M   'P 1'
#
loop_
_entity.id
_entity.type
_entity.pdbx_description
1 polymer ?
#
loop_
_entity_poly.entity_id
_entity_poly.type
_entity_poly.pdbx_seq_one_letter_code
_entity_poly.pdbx_strand_id
1 'polypeptide(L)' 'MRRIQESIRELGWGSTTIFKKRGWKTTPEDLRRALSFASGGPPGVVIVMRVGSGHQTVYATSVASL' A
#
# COMPACT_ATOMS: atom_id res chain seq x y z
N MET A 1 -3.13 8.89 5.19
CA MET A 1 -3.09 7.49 5.68
C MET A 1 -4.47 6.84 5.78
N ARG A 2 -5.51 7.53 6.31
CA ARG A 2 -6.88 6.99 6.42
C ARG A 2 -7.39 6.25 5.17
N ARG A 3 -7.30 6.86 3.98
CA ARG A 3 -7.74 6.22 2.72
C ARG A 3 -6.99 4.92 2.39
N ILE A 4 -5.68 4.86 2.67
CA ILE A 4 -4.87 3.65 2.45
C ILE A 4 -5.31 2.54 3.41
N GLN A 5 -5.61 2.90 4.67
CA GLN A 5 -6.12 1.97 5.66
C GLN A 5 -7.49 1.40 5.29
N GLU A 6 -8.39 2.24 4.78
CA GLU A 6 -9.72 1.84 4.31
C GLU A 6 -9.58 0.85 3.14
N SER A 7 -8.79 1.18 2.11
CA SER A 7 -8.56 0.27 0.98
C SER A 7 -7.90 -1.05 1.37
N ILE A 8 -6.89 -1.04 2.26
CA ILE A 8 -6.26 -2.29 2.75
C ILE A 8 -7.27 -3.18 3.47
N ARG A 9 -8.18 -2.58 4.25
CA ARG A 9 -9.21 -3.31 4.98
C ARG A 9 -10.25 -3.91 4.02
N GLU A 10 -10.72 -3.11 3.06
CA GLU A 10 -11.68 -3.55 2.03
C GLU A 10 -11.13 -4.69 1.18
N LEU A 11 -9.84 -4.65 0.84
CA LEU A 11 -9.16 -5.67 0.04
C LEU A 11 -8.71 -6.89 0.87
N GLY A 12 -8.86 -6.86 2.19
CA GLY A 12 -8.46 -7.94 3.09
C GLY A 12 -6.95 -8.24 3.07
N TRP A 13 -6.12 -7.24 2.79
CA TRP A 13 -4.70 -7.45 2.55
C TRP A 13 -3.89 -7.68 3.82
N GLY A 14 -2.95 -8.62 3.74
CA GLY A 14 -2.12 -9.07 4.86
C GLY A 14 -0.84 -8.27 5.06
N SER A 15 -0.13 -8.59 6.14
CA SER A 15 1.11 -7.92 6.57
C SER A 15 2.27 -8.07 5.59
N THR A 16 2.18 -8.93 4.57
CA THR A 16 3.17 -9.09 3.51
C THR A 16 2.95 -8.15 2.32
N THR A 17 1.92 -7.29 2.36
CA THR A 17 1.64 -6.25 1.35
C THR A 17 2.87 -5.38 1.06
N ILE A 18 3.21 -5.20 -0.21
CA ILE A 18 4.41 -4.47 -0.64
C ILE A 18 4.10 -2.97 -0.76
N PHE A 19 4.97 -2.13 -0.19
CA PHE A 19 4.86 -0.68 -0.31
C PHE A 19 6.00 -0.14 -1.18
N LYS A 20 5.66 0.63 -2.21
CA LYS A 20 6.63 1.34 -3.06
C LYS A 20 6.34 2.84 -3.03
N LYS A 21 7.38 3.66 -3.17
CA LYS A 21 7.24 5.12 -3.26
C LYS A 21 8.01 5.75 -4.41
N ARG A 22 7.50 6.88 -4.91
CA ARG A 22 8.15 7.77 -5.88
C ARG A 22 7.85 9.24 -5.57
N GLY A 23 8.85 10.00 -5.12
CA GLY A 23 8.67 11.42 -4.80
C GLY A 23 7.81 11.73 -3.56
N TRP A 24 7.55 10.73 -2.69
CA TRP A 24 6.85 10.90 -1.41
C TRP A 24 7.84 10.94 -0.24
N LYS A 25 7.57 11.82 0.74
CA LYS A 25 8.48 12.12 1.87
C LYS A 25 8.56 10.98 2.90
N THR A 26 7.45 10.30 3.15
CA THR A 26 7.37 9.20 4.12
C THR A 26 8.00 7.92 3.57
N THR A 27 8.62 7.11 4.43
CA THR A 27 9.20 5.82 4.02
C THR A 27 8.11 4.74 3.89
N PRO A 28 8.32 3.69 3.08
CA PRO A 28 7.43 2.53 3.03
C PRO A 28 7.25 1.87 4.41
N GLU A 29 8.31 1.81 5.22
CA GLU A 29 8.30 1.24 6.56
C GLU A 29 7.44 2.06 7.54
N ASP A 30 7.53 3.39 7.50
CA ASP A 30 6.69 4.26 8.33
C ASP A 30 5.21 4.07 7.99
N LEU A 31 4.90 3.97 6.70
CA LEU A 31 3.55 3.69 6.24
C LEU A 31 3.08 2.33 6.75
N ARG A 32 3.90 1.28 6.63
CA ARG A 32 3.58 -0.05 7.14
C ARG A 32 3.28 -0.04 8.64
N ARG A 33 4.11 0.62 9.45
CA ARG A 33 3.94 0.68 10.91
C ARG A 33 2.66 1.40 11.33
N ALA A 34 2.20 2.35 10.52
CA ALA A 34 1.00 3.13 10.78
C ALA A 34 -0.31 2.44 10.31
N LEU A 35 -0.22 1.24 9.71
CA LEU A 35 -1.35 0.53 9.15
C LEU A 35 -1.62 -0.79 9.90
N SER A 36 -2.89 -1.17 9.94
CA SER A 36 -3.35 -2.48 10.39
C SER A 36 -3.66 -3.37 9.18
N PHE A 37 -3.33 -4.65 9.30
CA PHE A 37 -3.46 -5.66 8.24
C PHE A 37 -4.38 -6.79 8.68
N ALA A 38 -5.01 -7.46 7.71
CA ALA A 38 -5.77 -8.67 7.99
C ALA A 38 -4.82 -9.82 8.39
N SER A 39 -5.24 -10.61 9.39
CA SER A 39 -4.52 -11.84 9.74
C SER A 39 -4.71 -12.88 8.63
N GLY A 40 -3.61 -13.41 8.09
CA GLY A 40 -3.65 -14.41 7.01
C GLY A 40 -4.11 -13.89 5.63
N GLY A 41 -4.32 -12.58 5.47
CA GLY A 41 -4.72 -11.98 4.19
C GLY A 41 -3.63 -12.09 3.11
N PRO A 42 -4.00 -12.10 1.81
CA PRO A 42 -3.03 -12.14 0.72
C PRO A 42 -2.19 -10.85 0.65
N PRO A 43 -0.97 -10.89 0.09
CA PRO A 43 -0.19 -9.69 -0.16
C PRO A 43 -0.80 -8.84 -1.28
N GLY A 44 -0.98 -7.55 -1.03
CA GLY A 44 -1.20 -6.55 -2.09
C GLY A 44 0.06 -5.78 -2.45
N VAL A 45 -0.10 -4.76 -3.29
CA VAL A 45 0.91 -3.77 -3.63
C VAL A 45 0.29 -2.37 -3.54
N VAL A 46 0.92 -1.50 -2.75
CA VAL A 46 0.55 -0.08 -2.62
C VAL A 46 1.70 0.77 -3.14
N ILE A 47 1.43 1.62 -4.14
CA ILE A 47 2.42 2.55 -4.68
C ILE A 47 1.95 3.99 -4.41
N VAL A 48 2.71 4.74 -3.64
CA VAL A 48 2.45 6.18 -3.41
C VAL A 48 3.41 7.00 -4.26
N MET A 49 2.88 7.80 -5.17
CA MET A 49 3.68 8.59 -6.11
C MET A 49 3.24 10.05 -6.15
N ARG A 50 4.20 10.96 -6.29
CA ARG A 50 3.93 12.38 -6.58
C ARG A 50 3.62 12.55 -8.06
N VAL A 51 2.51 13.20 -8.38
CA VAL A 51 2.10 13.55 -9.74
C VAL A 51 1.75 15.04 -9.75
N GLY A 52 2.59 15.85 -10.40
CA GLY A 52 2.51 17.31 -10.37
C GLY A 52 2.63 17.87 -8.95
N SER A 53 1.61 18.62 -8.51
CA SER A 53 1.50 19.15 -7.14
C SER A 53 0.88 18.16 -6.14
N GLY A 54 0.31 17.05 -6.61
CA GLY A 54 -0.45 16.10 -5.80
C GLY A 54 0.24 14.75 -5.59
N HIS A 55 -0.46 13.84 -4.92
CA HIS A 55 -0.08 12.44 -4.78
C HIS A 55 -1.17 11.54 -5.32
N GLN A 56 -0.76 10.45 -5.97
CA GLN A 56 -1.63 9.34 -6.35
C GLN A 56 -1.22 8.09 -5.59
N THR A 57 -2.21 7.27 -5.25
CA THR A 57 -2.00 5.95 -4.65
C THR A 57 -2.55 4.90 -5.60
N VAL A 58 -1.71 3.95 -6.01
CA VAL A 58 -2.09 2.82 -6.85
C VAL A 58 -2.16 1.58 -5.96
N TYR A 59 -3.25 0.83 -6.11
CA TYR A 59 -3.46 -0.47 -5.47
C TYR A 59 -3.40 -1.54 -6.57
N ALA A 60 -2.56 -2.55 -6.38
CA ALA A 60 -2.42 -3.66 -7.32
C ALA A 60 -2.29 -4.98 -6.56
N THR A 61 -2.71 -6.07 -7.19
CA THR A 61 -2.48 -7.43 -6.71
C THR A 61 -1.24 -7.99 -7.39
N SER A 62 -0.40 -8.70 -6.64
CA SER A 62 0.71 -9.44 -7.26
C SER A 62 0.13 -10.61 -8.05
N VAL A 63 0.36 -10.63 -9.37
CA VAL A 63 0.13 -11.82 -10.19
C VAL A 63 1.42 -12.62 -10.22
N ALA A 64 1.33 -13.95 -10.05
CA ALA A 64 2.47 -14.82 -10.28
C ALA A 64 2.91 -14.64 -11.73
N SER A 65 4.20 -14.36 -11.96
CA SER A 65 4.78 -14.46 -13.29
C SER A 65 4.67 -15.93 -13.72
N LEU A 66 4.00 -16.16 -14.87
CA LEU A 66 4.00 -17.44 -15.56
C LEU A 66 5.42 -17.86 -15.95
#